data_AF-A0A3M7CK95-F1
#
_entry.id   AF-A0A3M7CK95-F1
#
_cell.length_a   1.000
_cell.length_b   1.000
_cell.length_c   1.000
_cell.angle_alpha   90.00
_cell.angle_beta   90.00
_cell.angle_gamma   90.00
#
_symmetry.space_group_name_H-M   'P 1'
#
loop_
_entity.id
_entity.type
_entity.pdbx_description
1 polymer ?
#
loop_
_entity_poly.entity_id
_entity_poly.type
_entity_poly.pdbx_seq_one_letter_code
_entity_poly.pdbx_strand_id
1 'polypeptide(L)'
;MASGIHPLNDTPVVAALKGLTLGSTLFIAGSMTTTSLQFLPSLVLAAQTRDTSRNRGLESGRLTPVPTPGQEKKELNLTPQAALQGKIDESAKQVGQGYKIAALQFSLMSKTAFATIMPLEAVTVLASGFLAYHYRSIGLSASAWGKWAAVAGLVASVFPLTGIAIAPLDHKLMRMAGEEAQIEPYEDAPPDREMERDNTEKFLKSWNTFNFVRAGLVGAAGAVGVWGLLE
;
A
#
# COMPACT_ATOMS: atom_id res chain seq x y z
N MET A 1 14.79 -22.68 -40.76
CA MET A 1 13.50 -23.14 -40.21
C MET A 1 13.65 -24.60 -39.80
N ALA A 2 13.69 -24.85 -38.50
CA ALA A 2 13.42 -26.14 -37.88
C ALA A 2 12.88 -25.79 -36.49
N SER A 3 11.58 -25.99 -36.33
CA SER A 3 10.85 -25.88 -35.07
C SER A 3 11.36 -26.96 -34.11
N GLY A 4 12.02 -26.54 -33.03
CA GLY A 4 12.35 -27.38 -31.90
C GLY A 4 11.79 -26.73 -30.65
N ILE A 5 10.52 -26.99 -30.36
CA ILE A 5 9.94 -26.82 -29.03
C ILE A 5 10.63 -27.89 -28.17
N HIS A 6 11.83 -27.59 -27.70
CA HIS A 6 12.42 -28.36 -26.61
C HIS A 6 11.94 -27.68 -25.33
N PRO A 7 11.09 -28.31 -24.51
CA PRO A 7 11.05 -27.91 -23.11
C PRO A 7 12.48 -28.12 -22.61
N LEU A 8 13.19 -27.02 -22.34
CA LEU A 8 14.45 -27.08 -21.62
C LEU A 8 14.18 -27.94 -20.39
N ASN A 9 14.98 -29.00 -20.19
CA ASN A 9 15.01 -29.77 -18.94
C ASN A 9 15.53 -28.82 -17.85
N ASP A 10 14.72 -27.83 -17.47
CA ASP A 10 14.97 -26.98 -16.32
C ASP A 10 15.12 -27.92 -15.13
N THR A 11 16.20 -27.73 -14.38
CA THR A 11 16.34 -28.45 -13.11
C THR A 11 15.11 -28.16 -12.24
N PRO A 12 14.68 -29.09 -11.37
CA PRO A 12 13.52 -28.87 -10.51
C PRO A 12 13.64 -27.57 -9.69
N VAL A 13 14.87 -27.15 -9.40
CA VAL A 13 15.19 -25.88 -8.73
C VAL A 13 14.84 -24.66 -9.61
N VAL A 14 15.21 -24.67 -10.90
CA VAL A 14 14.91 -23.59 -11.84
C VAL A 14 13.40 -23.49 -12.10
N ALA A 15 12.72 -24.63 -12.27
CA ALA A 15 11.27 -24.65 -12.41
C ALA A 15 10.56 -24.09 -11.16
N ALA A 16 11.03 -24.45 -9.96
CA ALA A 16 10.52 -23.91 -8.70
C ALA A 16 10.77 -22.40 -8.57
N LEU A 17 11.94 -21.90 -8.99
CA LEU A 17 12.27 -20.47 -8.99
C LEU A 17 11.38 -19.67 -9.95
N LYS A 18 11.07 -20.20 -11.14
CA LYS A 18 10.12 -19.57 -12.06
C LYS A 18 8.71 -19.51 -11.45
N GLY A 19 8.24 -20.62 -10.90
CA GLY A 19 6.94 -20.68 -10.23
C GLY A 19 6.85 -19.72 -9.05
N LEU A 20 7.91 -19.65 -8.24
CA LEU A 20 8.00 -18.73 -7.10
C LEU A 20 7.98 -17.29 -7.56
N THR A 21 8.85 -16.88 -8.49
CA THR A 21 8.93 -15.49 -9.00
C THR A 21 7.62 -15.03 -9.62
N LEU A 22 6.93 -15.90 -10.35
CA LEU A 22 5.64 -15.57 -10.94
C LEU A 22 4.51 -15.52 -9.93
N GLY A 23 4.41 -16.54 -9.07
CA GLY A 23 3.39 -16.57 -8.03
C GLY A 23 3.51 -15.36 -7.10
N SER A 24 4.73 -15.02 -6.72
CA SER A 24 5.01 -13.84 -5.89
C SER A 24 4.73 -12.52 -6.61
N THR A 25 5.16 -12.31 -7.85
CA THR A 25 4.86 -11.07 -8.60
C THR A 25 3.36 -10.88 -8.83
N LEU A 26 2.64 -11.93 -9.22
CA LEU A 26 1.19 -11.86 -9.39
C LEU A 26 0.45 -11.63 -8.06
N PHE A 27 0.91 -12.27 -6.98
CA PHE A 27 0.37 -12.04 -5.65
C PHE A 27 0.58 -10.61 -5.18
N ILE A 28 1.79 -10.05 -5.38
CA ILE A 28 2.11 -8.66 -5.03
C ILE A 28 1.28 -7.69 -5.87
N ALA A 29 1.19 -7.90 -7.19
CA ALA A 29 0.37 -7.06 -8.06
C ALA A 29 -1.11 -7.10 -7.66
N GLY A 30 -1.62 -8.30 -7.37
CA GLY A 30 -3.00 -8.51 -6.93
C GLY A 30 -3.32 -7.85 -5.59
N SER A 31 -2.42 -7.98 -4.61
CA SER A 31 -2.59 -7.36 -3.30
C SER A 31 -2.56 -5.84 -3.40
N MET A 32 -1.60 -5.26 -4.12
CA MET A 32 -1.54 -3.81 -4.36
C MET A 32 -2.78 -3.28 -5.07
N THR A 33 -3.26 -4.00 -6.10
CA THR A 33 -4.47 -3.64 -6.84
C THR A 33 -5.71 -3.69 -5.94
N THR A 34 -5.81 -4.71 -5.09
CA THR A 34 -6.90 -4.84 -4.12
C THR A 34 -6.91 -3.68 -3.13
N THR A 35 -5.74 -3.33 -2.59
CA THR A 35 -5.60 -2.17 -1.70
C THR A 35 -6.05 -0.88 -2.37
N SER A 36 -5.62 -0.64 -3.62
CA SER A 36 -5.96 0.56 -4.37
C SER A 36 -7.43 0.67 -4.76
N LEU A 37 -8.08 -0.45 -5.09
CA LEU A 37 -9.45 -0.45 -5.62
C LEU A 37 -10.52 -0.65 -4.53
N GLN A 38 -10.21 -1.39 -3.46
CA GLN A 38 -11.20 -1.76 -2.45
C GLN A 38 -10.97 -1.06 -1.11
N PHE A 39 -9.72 -0.83 -0.72
CA PHE A 39 -9.38 -0.36 0.62
C PHE A 39 -9.06 1.13 0.73
N LEU A 40 -8.56 1.78 -0.33
CA LEU A 40 -8.31 3.23 -0.27
C LEU A 40 -9.53 4.11 -0.53
N PRO A 41 -10.43 3.78 -1.48
CA PRO A 41 -11.64 4.57 -1.69
C PRO A 41 -12.51 4.63 -0.43
N SER A 42 -12.54 3.55 0.35
CA SER A 42 -13.24 3.48 1.63
C SER A 42 -12.66 4.42 2.68
N LEU A 43 -11.33 4.49 2.78
CA LEU A 43 -10.64 5.39 3.71
C LEU A 43 -10.80 6.86 3.30
N VAL A 44 -10.78 7.15 2.00
CA VAL A 44 -11.05 8.50 1.48
C VAL A 44 -12.49 8.92 1.81
N LEU A 45 -13.46 8.03 1.62
CA LEU A 45 -14.86 8.31 1.97
C LEU A 45 -15.03 8.54 3.48
N ALA A 46 -14.34 7.76 4.31
CA ALA A 46 -14.33 7.94 5.76
C ALA A 46 -13.66 9.25 6.19
N ALA A 47 -12.59 9.67 5.50
CA ALA A 47 -12.01 10.99 5.71
C ALA A 47 -12.96 12.12 5.26
N GLN A 48 -13.82 11.87 4.26
CA GLN A 48 -14.80 12.82 3.73
C GLN A 48 -16.12 12.89 4.52
N THR A 49 -16.37 12.08 5.54
CA THR A 49 -17.57 12.28 6.37
C THR A 49 -17.41 13.53 7.26
N ARG A 50 -18.23 14.56 6.99
CA ARG A 50 -18.40 15.75 7.83
C ARG A 50 -19.61 15.47 8.72
N ASP A 51 -19.48 15.61 10.03
CA ASP A 51 -20.64 15.55 10.91
C ASP A 51 -21.60 16.67 10.52
N THR A 52 -22.77 16.32 10.00
CA THR A 52 -23.91 17.23 9.87
C THR A 52 -24.55 17.47 11.25
N SER A 53 -23.76 17.68 12.31
CA SER A 53 -24.27 18.16 13.59
C SER A 53 -24.41 19.67 13.50
N ARG A 54 -25.51 20.10 12.86
CA ARG A 54 -26.03 21.45 12.96
C ARG A 54 -26.67 21.63 14.34
N ASN A 55 -25.86 21.57 15.39
CA ASN A 55 -26.23 22.07 16.70
C ASN A 55 -25.02 22.78 17.31
N ARG A 56 -24.98 24.10 17.10
CA ARG A 56 -24.22 25.04 17.93
C ARG A 56 -24.71 24.88 19.37
N GLY A 57 -24.10 23.96 20.11
CA GLY A 57 -24.10 24.01 21.57
C GLY A 57 -23.03 24.99 22.00
N LEU A 58 -23.48 26.21 22.30
CA LEU A 58 -22.84 27.25 23.11
C LEU A 58 -21.46 26.91 23.69
N GLU A 59 -20.49 27.77 23.38
CA GLU A 59 -19.28 27.98 24.16
C GLU A 59 -19.62 27.98 25.65
N SER A 60 -19.31 26.89 26.35
CA SER A 60 -19.26 26.88 27.80
C SER A 60 -17.81 27.11 28.18
N GLY A 61 -17.51 28.36 28.59
CA GLY A 61 -16.25 28.75 29.21
C GLY A 61 -16.02 27.98 30.50
N ARG A 62 -15.48 26.77 30.37
CA ARG A 62 -15.18 25.88 31.50
C ARG A 62 -13.67 25.67 31.57
N LEU A 63 -13.04 26.28 32.57
CA LEU A 63 -11.61 26.19 32.91
C LEU A 63 -11.22 24.85 33.57
N THR A 64 -11.83 23.74 33.16
CA THR A 64 -11.47 22.41 33.66
C THR A 64 -11.15 21.53 32.47
N PRO A 65 -9.98 20.88 32.43
CA PRO A 65 -9.66 19.95 31.35
C PRO A 65 -10.75 18.88 31.30
N VAL A 66 -11.36 18.71 30.13
CA VAL A 66 -12.30 17.62 29.87
C VAL A 66 -11.49 16.32 30.06
N PRO A 67 -11.93 15.39 30.92
CA PRO A 67 -11.22 14.12 31.10
C PRO A 67 -11.15 13.42 29.75
N THR A 68 -9.93 13.09 29.31
CA THR A 68 -9.65 12.32 28.10
C THR A 68 -10.52 11.06 28.14
N PRO A 69 -11.54 10.93 27.26
CA PRO A 69 -12.29 9.68 27.17
C PRO A 69 -11.29 8.58 26.84
N GLY A 70 -11.31 7.55 27.68
CA GLY A 70 -10.19 6.67 27.90
C GLY A 70 -9.65 5.94 26.68
N GLN A 71 -8.46 5.41 26.92
CA GLN A 71 -7.83 4.28 26.24
C GLN A 71 -8.72 3.03 26.27
N GLU A 72 -9.95 3.10 25.78
CA GLU A 72 -10.70 1.91 25.43
C GLU A 72 -10.22 1.45 24.05
N LYS A 73 -9.40 0.41 24.05
CA LYS A 73 -9.30 -0.55 22.94
C LYS A 73 -10.71 -1.06 22.64
N LYS A 74 -11.50 -0.29 21.89
CA LYS A 74 -12.77 -0.72 21.33
C LYS A 74 -12.50 -1.03 19.87
N GLU A 75 -12.66 -2.30 19.53
CA GLU A 75 -12.36 -2.88 18.23
C GLU A 75 -13.00 -2.06 17.10
N LEU A 76 -12.18 -1.20 16.48
CA LEU A 76 -12.56 -0.28 15.41
C LEU A 76 -12.60 -1.04 14.08
N ASN A 77 -13.63 -1.87 13.94
CA ASN A 77 -13.88 -2.67 12.75
C ASN A 77 -14.50 -1.81 11.63
N LEU A 78 -13.69 -1.02 10.90
CA LEU A 78 -14.07 -0.67 9.53
C LEU A 78 -13.71 -1.87 8.65
N THR A 79 -14.59 -2.86 8.65
CA THR A 79 -14.48 -3.97 7.70
C THR A 79 -14.66 -3.41 6.28
N PRO A 80 -14.00 -4.01 5.27
CA PRO A 80 -14.17 -3.60 3.87
C PRO A 80 -15.65 -3.62 3.43
N GLN A 81 -16.50 -4.44 4.05
CA GLN A 81 -17.95 -4.41 3.82
C GLN A 81 -18.64 -3.13 4.30
N ALA A 82 -18.22 -2.53 5.41
CA ALA A 82 -18.83 -1.32 5.96
C ALA A 82 -18.65 -0.11 5.02
N ALA A 83 -17.52 -0.07 4.32
CA ALA A 83 -17.25 0.96 3.34
C ALA A 83 -17.93 0.73 1.98
N LEU A 84 -18.11 -0.53 1.56
CA LEU A 84 -18.97 -0.86 0.42
C LEU A 84 -20.44 -0.50 0.67
N GLN A 85 -20.87 -0.49 1.93
CA GLN A 85 -22.25 -0.15 2.32
C GLN A 85 -22.42 1.33 2.71
N GLY A 86 -21.35 2.14 2.71
CA GLY A 86 -21.41 3.55 3.12
C GLY A 86 -21.82 3.76 4.58
N LYS A 87 -21.69 2.73 5.43
CA LYS A 87 -22.08 2.77 6.85
C LYS A 87 -20.84 2.68 7.72
N ILE A 88 -20.39 3.84 8.18
CA ILE A 88 -19.38 3.96 9.23
C ILE A 88 -20.07 3.72 10.57
N ASP A 89 -19.47 2.87 11.40
CA ASP A 89 -19.95 2.54 12.74
C ASP A 89 -20.13 3.81 13.59
N GLU A 90 -21.24 3.90 14.34
CA GLU A 90 -21.68 5.14 15.02
C GLU A 90 -20.70 5.62 16.11
N SER A 91 -19.83 4.73 16.58
CA SER A 91 -18.74 5.02 17.53
C SER A 91 -17.66 5.95 16.96
N ALA A 92 -17.48 5.99 15.64
CA ALA A 92 -16.55 6.91 14.96
C ALA A 92 -17.14 8.33 14.73
N LYS A 93 -18.48 8.46 14.82
CA LYS A 93 -19.21 9.71 14.56
C LYS A 93 -19.26 10.68 15.75
N GLN A 94 -18.81 10.28 16.94
CA GLN A 94 -19.06 11.11 18.13
C GLN A 94 -18.08 12.26 18.36
N VAL A 95 -17.03 12.45 17.55
CA VAL A 95 -15.98 13.47 17.86
C VAL A 95 -15.50 14.29 16.64
N GLY A 96 -16.05 14.13 15.44
CA GLY A 96 -15.51 14.81 14.25
C GLY A 96 -14.06 14.39 13.90
N GLN A 97 -13.67 13.17 14.28
CA GLN A 97 -12.32 12.61 14.12
C GLN A 97 -12.24 11.48 13.08
N GLY A 98 -13.21 11.39 12.16
CA GLY A 98 -13.24 10.35 11.12
C GLY A 98 -11.96 10.25 10.27
N TYR A 99 -11.30 11.39 10.03
CA TYR A 99 -10.00 11.43 9.33
C TYR A 99 -8.85 10.78 10.13
N LYS A 100 -8.85 10.88 11.47
CA LYS A 100 -7.85 10.23 12.33
C LYS A 100 -8.01 8.71 12.32
N ILE A 101 -9.25 8.23 12.30
CA ILE A 101 -9.57 6.81 12.22
C ILE A 101 -9.13 6.24 10.87
N ALA A 102 -9.41 6.95 9.77
CA ALA A 102 -8.94 6.57 8.44
C ALA A 102 -7.40 6.53 8.37
N ALA A 103 -6.73 7.52 8.97
CA ALA A 103 -5.27 7.56 9.04
C ALA A 103 -4.68 6.41 9.89
N LEU A 104 -5.32 6.03 11.00
CA LEU A 104 -4.88 4.93 11.86
C LEU A 104 -5.02 3.58 11.16
N GLN A 105 -6.13 3.33 10.48
CA GLN A 105 -6.32 2.10 9.71
C GLN A 105 -5.38 2.00 8.52
N PHE A 106 -5.14 3.13 7.85
CA PHE A 106 -4.11 3.23 6.85
C PHE A 106 -2.73 2.87 7.42
N SER A 107 -2.37 3.37 8.61
CA SER A 107 -1.09 3.05 9.25
C SER A 107 -0.94 1.56 9.54
N LEU A 108 -1.97 0.93 10.12
CA LEU A 108 -1.97 -0.51 10.38
C LEU A 108 -1.82 -1.33 9.08
N MET A 109 -2.55 -0.94 8.04
CA MET A 109 -2.43 -1.54 6.71
C MET A 109 -1.03 -1.33 6.13
N SER A 110 -0.47 -0.14 6.21
CA SER A 110 0.84 0.19 5.63
C SER A 110 1.96 -0.57 6.32
N LYS A 111 1.94 -0.66 7.66
CA LYS A 111 2.89 -1.45 8.45
C LYS A 111 2.82 -2.94 8.15
N THR A 112 1.62 -3.50 8.07
CA THR A 112 1.42 -4.93 7.75
C THR A 112 1.80 -5.26 6.30
N ALA A 113 1.43 -4.39 5.36
CA ALA A 113 1.83 -4.50 3.96
C ALA A 113 3.36 -4.43 3.81
N PHE A 114 4.03 -3.47 4.48
CA PHE A 114 5.48 -3.38 4.44
C PHE A 114 6.15 -4.65 4.98
N ALA A 115 5.71 -5.15 6.13
CA ALA A 115 6.30 -6.34 6.76
C ALA A 115 6.13 -7.63 5.94
N THR A 116 5.06 -7.74 5.14
CA THR A 116 4.72 -8.96 4.38
C THR A 116 5.14 -8.89 2.91
N ILE A 117 4.97 -7.74 2.26
CA ILE A 117 5.20 -7.54 0.83
C ILE A 117 6.67 -7.24 0.55
N MET A 118 7.34 -6.42 1.36
CA MET A 118 8.73 -5.99 1.09
C MET A 118 9.74 -7.16 1.08
N PRO A 119 9.69 -8.12 2.03
CA PRO A 119 10.57 -9.29 1.95
C PRO A 119 10.29 -10.14 0.70
N LEU A 120 9.01 -10.25 0.32
CA LEU A 120 8.62 -10.99 -0.87
C LEU A 120 9.13 -10.30 -2.13
N GLU A 121 9.00 -8.98 -2.27
CA GLU A 121 9.59 -8.18 -3.34
C GLU A 121 11.11 -8.42 -3.44
N ALA A 122 11.84 -8.40 -2.32
CA ALA A 122 13.29 -8.65 -2.32
C ALA A 122 13.63 -10.08 -2.81
N VAL A 123 12.90 -11.09 -2.35
CA VAL A 123 13.09 -12.47 -2.80
C VAL A 123 12.79 -12.60 -4.29
N THR A 124 11.76 -11.93 -4.81
CA THR A 124 11.45 -11.97 -6.25
C THR A 124 12.56 -11.37 -7.11
N VAL A 125 13.17 -10.26 -6.66
CA VAL A 125 14.30 -9.61 -7.34
C VAL A 125 15.52 -10.53 -7.35
N LEU A 126 15.84 -11.16 -6.21
CA LEU A 126 16.96 -12.10 -6.14
C LEU A 126 16.74 -13.33 -7.02
N ALA A 127 15.53 -13.91 -6.99
CA ALA A 127 15.20 -15.09 -7.77
C ALA A 127 15.18 -14.80 -9.28
N SER A 128 14.61 -13.67 -9.71
CA SER A 128 14.63 -13.24 -11.12
C SER A 128 16.04 -12.85 -11.60
N GLY A 129 16.83 -12.20 -10.75
CA GLY A 129 18.24 -11.90 -11.02
C GLY A 129 19.08 -13.16 -11.17
N PHE A 130 18.86 -14.18 -10.33
CA PHE A 130 19.50 -15.48 -10.47
C PHE A 130 19.11 -16.18 -11.78
N LEU A 131 17.82 -16.19 -12.14
CA LEU A 131 17.34 -16.76 -13.40
C LEU A 131 17.98 -16.06 -14.61
N ALA A 132 18.08 -14.73 -14.58
CA ALA A 132 18.74 -13.97 -15.64
C ALA A 132 20.23 -14.33 -15.77
N TYR A 133 20.95 -14.43 -14.65
CA TYR A 133 22.35 -14.83 -14.65
C TYR A 133 22.54 -16.28 -15.13
N HIS A 134 21.70 -17.20 -14.67
CA HIS A 134 21.73 -18.61 -15.04
C HIS A 134 21.50 -18.82 -16.54
N TYR A 135 20.51 -18.13 -17.12
CA TYR A 135 20.26 -18.23 -18.55
C TYR A 135 21.33 -17.55 -19.40
N ARG A 136 21.95 -16.49 -18.89
CA ARG A 136 23.12 -15.89 -19.53
C ARG A 136 24.33 -16.84 -19.50
N SER A 137 24.57 -17.54 -18.39
CA SER A 137 25.75 -18.40 -18.22
C SER A 137 25.66 -19.71 -19.00
N ILE A 138 24.46 -20.22 -19.27
CA ILE A 138 24.23 -21.39 -20.13
C ILE A 138 24.28 -21.04 -21.63
N GLY A 139 24.39 -19.74 -21.98
CA GLY A 139 24.47 -19.29 -23.37
C GLY A 139 23.13 -19.34 -24.12
N LEU A 140 22.01 -19.26 -23.38
CA LEU A 140 20.67 -19.16 -23.97
C LEU A 140 20.47 -17.79 -24.63
N SER A 141 19.45 -17.72 -25.51
CA SER A 141 19.17 -16.54 -26.32
C SER A 141 19.04 -15.26 -25.48
N ALA A 142 19.34 -14.12 -26.10
CA ALA A 142 19.16 -12.82 -25.47
C ALA A 142 17.73 -12.56 -25.00
N SER A 143 16.75 -13.19 -25.65
CA SER A 143 15.34 -13.13 -25.25
C SER A 143 15.07 -13.82 -23.92
N ALA A 144 15.72 -14.95 -23.62
CA ALA A 144 15.46 -15.73 -22.42
C ALA A 144 15.98 -15.03 -21.16
N TRP A 145 17.28 -14.65 -21.13
CA TRP A 145 17.84 -13.96 -19.96
C TRP A 145 17.33 -12.52 -19.85
N GLY A 146 17.06 -11.85 -20.98
CA GLY A 146 16.58 -10.47 -21.02
C GLY A 146 15.21 -10.29 -20.35
N LYS A 147 14.32 -11.29 -20.43
CA LYS A 147 13.01 -11.26 -19.77
C LYS A 147 13.12 -11.34 -18.26
N TRP A 148 13.91 -12.27 -17.73
CA TRP A 148 14.13 -12.39 -16.30
C TRP A 148 14.88 -11.18 -15.73
N ALA A 149 15.80 -10.59 -16.51
CA ALA A 149 16.44 -9.33 -16.16
C ALA A 149 15.44 -8.16 -16.15
N ALA A 150 14.49 -8.13 -17.10
CA ALA A 150 13.44 -7.12 -17.13
C ALA A 150 12.48 -7.26 -15.94
N VAL A 151 12.11 -8.49 -15.55
CA VAL A 151 11.34 -8.73 -14.31
C VAL A 151 12.09 -8.20 -13.09
N ALA A 152 13.37 -8.54 -12.95
CA ALA A 152 14.20 -8.06 -11.84
C ALA A 152 14.26 -6.53 -11.81
N GLY A 153 14.48 -5.88 -12.96
CA GLY A 153 14.53 -4.43 -13.08
C GLY A 153 13.21 -3.74 -12.77
N LEU A 154 12.09 -4.29 -13.26
CA LEU A 154 10.76 -3.73 -13.01
C LEU A 154 10.39 -3.83 -11.53
N VAL A 155 10.61 -4.98 -10.88
CA VAL A 155 10.34 -5.11 -9.45
C VAL A 155 11.32 -4.28 -8.61
N ALA A 156 12.60 -4.20 -8.99
CA ALA A 156 13.58 -3.36 -8.30
C ALA A 156 13.23 -1.86 -8.38
N SER A 157 12.61 -1.41 -9.48
CA SER A 157 12.18 -0.02 -9.66
C SER A 157 11.09 0.42 -8.67
N VAL A 158 10.44 -0.54 -8.00
CA VAL A 158 9.45 -0.28 -6.95
C VAL A 158 10.09 0.28 -5.68
N PHE A 159 11.35 -0.08 -5.38
CA PHE A 159 12.03 0.35 -4.14
C PHE A 159 12.28 1.88 -4.09
N PRO A 160 12.84 2.53 -5.14
CA PRO A 160 12.96 3.98 -5.15
C PRO A 160 11.61 4.70 -5.04
N LEU A 161 10.57 4.20 -5.72
CA LEU A 161 9.22 4.78 -5.64
C LEU A 161 8.67 4.68 -4.21
N THR A 162 8.89 3.53 -3.56
CA THR A 162 8.48 3.32 -2.17
C THR A 162 9.22 4.25 -1.21
N GLY A 163 10.54 4.33 -1.31
CA GLY A 163 11.36 5.14 -0.39
C GLY A 163 11.21 6.66 -0.60
N ILE A 164 11.07 7.12 -1.85
CA ILE A 164 11.07 8.56 -2.17
C ILE A 164 9.66 9.15 -2.12
N ALA A 165 8.64 8.44 -2.62
CA ALA A 165 7.31 9.00 -2.77
C ALA A 165 6.33 8.51 -1.70
N ILE A 166 6.34 7.21 -1.38
CA ILE A 166 5.37 6.59 -0.47
C ILE A 166 5.74 6.79 1.00
N ALA A 167 6.99 6.54 1.39
CA ALA A 167 7.42 6.65 2.79
C ALA A 167 7.17 8.04 3.41
N PRO A 168 7.39 9.18 2.72
CA PRO A 168 7.04 10.48 3.27
C PRO A 168 5.52 10.68 3.47
N LEU A 169 4.70 10.06 2.62
CA LEU A 169 3.24 10.09 2.76
C LEU A 169 2.78 9.21 3.92
N ASP A 170 3.40 8.05 4.12
CA ASP A 170 3.16 7.18 5.28
C ASP A 170 3.45 7.93 6.58
N HIS A 171 4.62 8.57 6.71
CA HIS A 171 4.96 9.38 7.89
C HIS A 171 3.95 10.51 8.12
N LYS A 172 3.54 11.22 7.06
CA LYS A 172 2.51 12.26 7.18
C LYS A 172 1.20 11.69 7.71
N LEU A 173 0.74 10.55 7.18
CA LEU A 173 -0.50 9.91 7.64
C LEU A 173 -0.37 9.34 9.07
N MET A 174 0.78 8.79 9.45
CA MET A 174 1.04 8.32 10.82
C MET A 174 1.04 9.44 11.86
N ARG A 175 1.53 10.63 11.50
CA ARG A 175 1.41 11.83 12.36
C ARG A 175 -0.03 12.27 12.54
N MET A 176 -0.83 12.22 11.48
CA MET A 176 -2.27 12.52 11.55
C MET A 176 -3.05 11.50 12.38
N ALA A 177 -2.61 10.24 12.37
CA ALA A 177 -3.13 9.17 13.22
C ALA A 177 -2.70 9.30 14.69
N GLY A 178 -1.74 10.18 15.00
CA GLY A 178 -1.16 10.31 16.35
C GLY A 178 -0.20 9.19 16.75
N GLU A 179 0.29 8.40 15.78
CA GLU A 179 1.28 7.34 16.03
C GLU A 179 2.72 7.87 15.98
N GLU A 180 2.94 8.99 15.30
CA GLU A 180 4.20 9.74 15.30
C GLU A 180 4.00 11.10 15.93
N ALA A 181 5.07 11.65 16.52
CA ALA A 181 5.05 13.00 17.05
C ALA A 181 4.61 13.98 15.95
N GLN A 182 3.56 14.75 16.23
CA GLN A 182 3.21 15.89 15.39
C GLN A 182 4.47 16.77 15.28
N ILE A 183 4.88 17.11 14.06
CA ILE A 183 5.83 18.20 13.89
C ILE A 183 5.06 19.43 14.34
N GLU A 184 5.40 19.96 15.51
CA GLU A 184 4.74 21.10 16.13
C GLU A 184 4.56 22.22 15.10
N PRO A 185 3.33 22.51 14.64
CA PRO A 185 3.04 23.82 14.09
C PRO A 185 3.17 24.80 15.27
N TYR A 186 3.79 25.97 15.06
CA TYR A 186 4.04 27.01 16.07
C TYR A 186 2.99 27.01 17.20
N GLU A 187 3.46 27.01 18.46
CA GLU A 187 2.75 26.80 19.75
C GLU A 187 1.34 27.43 19.92
N ASP A 188 0.88 28.28 19.01
CA ASP A 188 -0.33 29.10 19.14
C ASP A 188 -1.43 28.86 18.09
N ALA A 189 -1.27 27.93 17.13
CA ALA A 189 -2.35 27.65 16.18
C ALA A 189 -3.34 26.62 16.76
N PRO A 190 -4.62 26.99 17.02
CA PRO A 190 -5.62 26.00 17.42
C PRO A 190 -5.71 24.89 16.36
N PRO A 191 -5.89 23.62 16.76
CA PRO A 191 -5.92 22.50 15.83
C PRO A 191 -7.04 22.67 14.80
N ASP A 192 -6.66 23.03 13.58
CA ASP A 192 -7.57 23.21 12.45
C ASP A 192 -7.96 21.84 11.88
N ARG A 193 -9.05 21.31 12.43
CA ARG A 193 -9.60 20.00 12.05
C ARG A 193 -10.02 19.94 10.59
N GLU A 194 -10.31 21.07 9.95
CA GLU A 194 -10.72 21.10 8.53
C GLU A 194 -9.50 20.99 7.61
N MET A 195 -8.43 21.72 7.93
CA MET A 195 -7.14 21.59 7.25
C MET A 195 -6.54 20.19 7.42
N GLU A 196 -6.58 19.64 8.64
CA GLU A 196 -6.10 18.29 8.92
C GLU A 196 -6.82 17.21 8.08
N ARG A 197 -8.12 17.39 7.91
CA ARG A 197 -8.96 16.48 7.12
C ARG A 197 -8.69 16.57 5.62
N ASP A 198 -8.60 17.80 5.07
CA ASP A 198 -8.26 18.01 3.65
C ASP A 198 -6.86 17.47 3.32
N ASN A 199 -5.90 17.67 4.23
CA ASN A 199 -4.56 17.08 4.11
C ASN A 199 -4.59 15.55 4.12
N THR A 200 -5.37 14.94 5.02
CA THR A 200 -5.52 13.47 5.08
C THR A 200 -6.09 12.92 3.77
N GLU A 201 -7.13 13.55 3.23
CA GLU A 201 -7.70 13.16 1.93
C GLU A 201 -6.69 13.27 0.79
N LYS A 202 -5.95 14.39 0.72
CA LYS A 202 -4.91 14.61 -0.30
C LYS A 202 -3.79 13.58 -0.20
N PHE A 203 -3.34 13.26 1.00
CA PHE A 203 -2.29 12.27 1.21
C PHE A 203 -2.76 10.85 0.85
N LEU A 204 -3.98 10.46 1.25
CA LEU A 204 -4.55 9.16 0.88
C LEU A 204 -4.70 9.01 -0.65
N LYS A 205 -5.18 10.06 -1.34
CA LYS A 205 -5.28 10.05 -2.81
C LYS A 205 -3.90 9.97 -3.47
N SER A 206 -2.95 10.78 -3.02
CA SER A 206 -1.59 10.77 -3.57
C SER A 206 -0.90 9.42 -3.34
N TRP A 207 -1.06 8.83 -2.16
CA TRP A 207 -0.55 7.49 -1.87
C TRP A 207 -1.18 6.45 -2.78
N ASN A 208 -2.51 6.51 -2.99
CA ASN A 208 -3.20 5.61 -3.90
C ASN A 208 -2.65 5.68 -5.33
N THR A 209 -2.38 6.88 -5.84
CA THR A 209 -1.78 7.07 -7.16
C THR A 209 -0.43 6.37 -7.26
N PHE A 210 0.45 6.56 -6.27
CA PHE A 210 1.75 5.90 -6.27
C PHE A 210 1.64 4.38 -6.13
N ASN A 211 0.74 3.89 -5.29
CA ASN A 211 0.50 2.45 -5.15
C ASN A 211 -0.07 1.83 -6.44
N PHE A 212 -0.93 2.55 -7.16
CA PHE A 212 -1.44 2.10 -8.46
C PHE A 212 -0.33 2.03 -9.52
N VAL A 213 0.60 3.00 -9.53
CA VAL A 213 1.79 2.95 -10.39
C VAL A 213 2.66 1.74 -10.04
N ARG A 214 2.88 1.45 -8.74
CA ARG A 214 3.59 0.22 -8.31
C ARG A 214 2.89 -1.04 -8.80
N ALA A 215 1.58 -1.13 -8.61
CA ALA A 215 0.79 -2.26 -9.08
C ALA A 215 0.94 -2.46 -10.60
N GLY A 216 0.95 -1.37 -11.37
CA GLY A 216 1.20 -1.40 -12.81
C GLY A 216 2.59 -1.93 -13.17
N LEU A 217 3.65 -1.47 -12.48
CA LEU A 217 5.03 -1.95 -12.69
C LEU A 217 5.17 -3.44 -12.37
N VAL A 218 4.64 -3.87 -11.22
CA VAL A 218 4.69 -5.28 -10.81
C VAL A 218 3.80 -6.16 -11.71
N GLY A 219 2.65 -5.64 -12.15
CA GLY A 219 1.78 -6.31 -13.12
C GLY A 219 2.45 -6.51 -14.47
N ALA A 220 3.16 -5.49 -14.98
CA ALA A 220 3.98 -5.61 -16.18
C ALA A 220 5.11 -6.63 -16.00
N ALA A 221 5.77 -6.66 -14.83
CA ALA A 221 6.76 -7.68 -14.49
C ALA A 221 6.15 -9.09 -14.51
N GLY A 222 4.96 -9.27 -13.94
CA GLY A 222 4.21 -10.52 -14.00
C GLY A 222 3.91 -10.97 -15.44
N ALA A 223 3.47 -10.06 -16.30
CA ALA A 223 3.21 -10.35 -17.71
C ALA A 223 4.48 -10.78 -18.47
N VAL A 224 5.61 -10.10 -18.24
CA VAL A 224 6.91 -10.47 -18.81
C VAL A 224 7.38 -11.84 -18.30
N GLY A 225 7.17 -12.13 -17.01
CA GLY A 225 7.48 -13.43 -16.44
C GLY A 225 6.61 -14.56 -17.01
N VAL A 226 5.32 -14.31 -17.24
CA VAL A 226 4.40 -15.30 -17.87
C VAL A 226 4.86 -15.58 -19.29
N TRP A 227 5.24 -14.55 -20.03
CA TRP A 227 5.86 -14.72 -21.34
C TRP A 227 7.14 -15.56 -21.24
N GLY A 228 7.99 -15.29 -20.23
CA GLY A 228 9.21 -16.06 -19.98
C GLY A 228 8.99 -17.53 -19.56
N LEU A 229 7.76 -17.93 -19.22
CA LEU A 229 7.38 -19.33 -18.96
C LEU A 229 6.89 -20.07 -20.20
N LEU A 230 6.32 -19.34 -21.17
CA LEU A 230 5.70 -19.92 -22.37
C LEU A 230 6.72 -20.25 -23.48
N GLU A 231 7.96 -19.80 -23.33
CA GLU A 231 9.13 -20.12 -24.18
C GLU A 231 10.09 -21.08 -23.48
#